data_AF-X1V3H9-F1
#
_entry.id   AF-X1V3H9-F1
#
_cell.length_a   1.000
_cell.length_b   1.000
_cell.length_c   1.000
_cell.angle_alpha   90.00
_cell.angle_beta   90.00
_cell.angle_gamma   90.00
#
_symmetry.space_group_name_H-M   'P 1'
#
loop_
_entity.id
_entity.type
_entity.pdbx_description
1 polymer ?
#
loop_
_entity_poly.entity_id
_entity_poly.type
_entity_poly.pdbx_seq_one_letter_code
_entity_poly.pdbx_strand_id
1 'polypeptide(L)'
;MSRYHFVEWRDELGNVWTTPAISLLIDRDKTLTVYYEEVPAPPTYTLTVATTAGGNTDPTPGSYTHPEGASVTVTAIPNNGYKFDHWIINGITRTENPTTVTMDKNYTLTAYFTALPPPEHVLTIATTIGGTTTPSPGTYPHVENTTATVTAVPDSGFNFDHWILDGATYTSNPINVLMDTDHSLTAYFSEEAPPPQYSI
;
A
#
# COMPACT_ATOMS: atom_id res chain seq x y z
N MET A 1 19.41 -29.10 -17.69
CA MET A 1 19.64 -30.46 -18.24
C MET A 1 19.37 -30.38 -19.72
N SER A 2 20.39 -30.56 -20.55
CA SER A 2 20.20 -30.64 -22.00
C SER A 2 19.31 -31.85 -22.32
N ARG A 3 18.30 -31.65 -23.16
CA ARG A 3 17.49 -32.74 -23.70
C ARG A 3 18.11 -33.12 -25.05
N TYR A 4 18.30 -34.41 -25.29
CA TYR A 4 18.84 -34.93 -26.54
C TYR A 4 17.72 -35.59 -27.35
N HIS A 5 17.68 -35.36 -28.65
CA HIS A 5 16.78 -36.02 -29.60
C HIS A 5 17.57 -37.04 -30.42
N PHE A 6 17.04 -38.25 -30.57
CA PHE A 6 17.62 -39.26 -31.45
C PHE A 6 17.52 -38.80 -32.91
N VAL A 7 18.64 -38.81 -33.64
CA VAL A 7 18.67 -38.44 -35.05
C VAL A 7 18.72 -39.69 -35.93
N GLU A 8 19.76 -40.51 -35.74
CA GLU A 8 20.00 -41.67 -36.59
C GLU A 8 21.00 -42.67 -36.00
N TRP A 9 20.96 -43.90 -36.50
CA TRP A 9 22.03 -44.88 -36.40
C TRP A 9 22.89 -44.81 -37.66
N ARG A 10 24.22 -44.97 -37.53
CA ARG A 10 25.12 -45.26 -38.67
C ARG A 10 25.95 -46.50 -38.42
N ASP A 11 26.18 -47.28 -39.47
CA ASP A 11 27.13 -48.40 -39.41
C ASP A 11 28.49 -48.03 -40.03
N GLU A 12 29.43 -48.98 -39.91
CA GLU A 12 30.78 -48.91 -40.47
C GLU A 12 30.84 -48.84 -42.00
N LEU A 13 29.75 -49.20 -42.70
CA LEU A 13 29.64 -49.14 -44.16
C LEU A 13 28.99 -47.84 -44.64
N GLY A 14 28.61 -46.95 -43.71
CA GLY A 14 27.95 -45.68 -44.00
C GLY A 14 26.44 -45.78 -44.22
N ASN A 15 25.81 -46.92 -43.92
CA ASN A 15 24.35 -47.04 -43.93
C ASN A 15 23.76 -46.24 -42.76
N VAL A 16 22.58 -45.67 -42.98
CA VAL A 16 21.91 -44.75 -42.04
C VAL A 16 20.48 -45.20 -41.77
N TRP A 17 20.07 -45.18 -40.50
CA TRP A 17 18.68 -45.45 -40.10
C TRP A 17 18.14 -44.36 -39.18
N THR A 18 17.07 -43.70 -39.58
CA THR A 18 16.48 -42.55 -38.86
C THR A 18 15.33 -42.95 -37.92
N THR A 19 15.08 -44.24 -37.72
CA THR A 19 14.11 -44.73 -36.74
C THR A 19 14.83 -45.14 -35.46
N PRO A 20 14.30 -44.78 -34.27
CA PRO A 20 14.93 -45.11 -33.00
C PRO A 20 14.97 -46.63 -32.74
N ALA A 21 14.02 -47.37 -33.31
CA ALA A 21 14.03 -48.83 -33.35
C ALA A 21 14.41 -49.31 -34.75
N ILE A 22 15.40 -50.20 -34.83
CA ILE A 22 15.85 -50.85 -36.07
C ILE A 22 15.91 -52.36 -35.87
N SER A 23 15.71 -53.12 -36.94
CA SER A 23 15.90 -54.57 -36.96
C SER A 23 16.99 -54.91 -37.96
N LEU A 24 17.99 -55.64 -37.50
CA LEU A 24 19.15 -56.04 -38.30
C LEU A 24 19.33 -57.55 -38.21
N LEU A 25 19.62 -58.18 -39.36
CA LEU A 25 20.13 -59.55 -39.36
C LEU A 25 21.57 -59.52 -38.82
N ILE A 26 21.88 -60.36 -37.84
CA ILE A 26 23.24 -60.50 -37.30
C ILE A 26 23.88 -61.75 -37.91
N ASP A 27 24.50 -61.55 -39.07
CA ASP A 27 25.24 -62.54 -39.85
C ASP A 27 26.76 -62.46 -39.64
N ARG A 28 27.21 -61.39 -38.98
CA ARG A 28 28.59 -61.09 -38.56
C ARG A 28 28.58 -60.00 -37.49
N ASP A 29 29.76 -59.64 -36.98
CA ASP A 29 29.92 -58.47 -36.11
C ASP A 29 29.53 -57.18 -36.84
N LYS A 30 28.76 -56.33 -36.16
CA LYS A 30 28.30 -55.03 -36.67
C LYS A 30 28.49 -53.97 -35.59
N THR A 31 29.12 -52.86 -35.95
CA THR A 31 29.21 -51.67 -35.10
C THR A 31 28.18 -50.65 -35.54
N LEU A 32 27.39 -50.15 -34.60
CA LEU A 32 26.48 -49.04 -34.81
C LEU A 32 26.88 -47.87 -33.93
N THR A 33 26.95 -46.70 -34.54
CA THR A 33 27.08 -45.42 -33.83
C THR A 33 25.71 -44.76 -33.82
N VAL A 34 25.24 -44.39 -32.64
CA VAL A 34 24.01 -43.60 -32.48
C VAL A 34 24.36 -42.12 -32.45
N TYR A 35 23.60 -41.33 -33.21
CA TYR A 35 23.71 -39.88 -33.27
C TYR A 35 22.50 -39.26 -32.58
N TYR A 36 22.80 -38.31 -31.70
CA TYR A 36 21.81 -37.46 -31.04
C TYR A 36 22.10 -36.01 -31.36
N GLU A 37 21.06 -35.19 -31.42
CA GLU A 37 21.17 -33.74 -31.45
C GLU A 37 20.73 -33.13 -30.11
N GLU A 38 21.35 -32.02 -29.75
CA GLU A 38 20.94 -31.27 -28.57
C GLU A 38 19.70 -30.45 -28.89
N VAL A 39 18.64 -30.64 -28.11
CA VAL A 39 17.43 -29.81 -28.18
C VAL A 39 17.69 -28.56 -27.32
N PRO A 40 17.64 -27.34 -27.91
CA PRO A 40 17.84 -26.12 -27.15
C PRO A 40 16.85 -26.03 -26.00
N ALA A 41 17.30 -25.51 -24.86
CA ALA A 41 16.38 -25.15 -23.79
C ALA A 41 15.42 -24.05 -24.30
N PRO A 42 14.13 -24.07 -23.90
CA PRO A 42 13.24 -22.97 -24.22
C PRO A 42 13.79 -21.66 -23.64
N PRO A 43 13.60 -20.52 -24.32
CA PRO A 43 14.10 -19.24 -23.85
C PRO A 43 13.45 -18.88 -22.51
N THR A 44 14.19 -18.13 -21.71
CA THR A 44 13.71 -17.59 -20.44
C THR A 44 13.81 -16.07 -20.44
N TYR A 45 12.93 -15.45 -19.66
CA TYR A 45 12.87 -14.01 -19.48
C TYR A 45 12.87 -13.64 -18.00
N THR A 46 13.42 -12.48 -17.71
CA THR A 46 13.50 -11.93 -16.35
C THR A 46 12.31 -11.02 -16.07
N LEU A 47 11.63 -11.28 -14.97
CA LEU A 47 10.68 -10.39 -14.33
C LEU A 47 11.38 -9.70 -13.15
N THR A 48 11.57 -8.39 -13.24
CA THR A 48 12.05 -7.56 -12.15
C THR A 48 10.85 -6.89 -11.47
N VAL A 49 10.68 -7.12 -10.17
CA VAL A 49 9.62 -6.53 -9.35
C VAL A 49 10.24 -5.53 -8.38
N ALA A 50 9.65 -4.35 -8.31
CA ALA A 50 10.05 -3.26 -7.40
C ALA A 50 8.81 -2.58 -6.81
N THR A 51 9.03 -1.78 -5.76
CA THR A 51 7.99 -0.96 -5.13
C THR A 51 8.53 0.40 -4.73
N THR A 52 7.65 1.39 -4.63
CA THR A 52 7.92 2.60 -3.85
C THR A 52 7.74 2.34 -2.36
N ALA A 53 8.11 3.33 -1.53
CA ALA A 53 7.72 3.34 -0.13
C ALA A 53 6.19 3.22 0.02
N GLY A 54 5.73 2.64 1.13
CA GLY A 54 4.30 2.53 1.45
C GLY A 54 3.67 1.16 1.17
N GLY A 55 4.42 0.17 0.70
CA GLY A 55 3.91 -1.18 0.52
C GLY A 55 4.98 -2.17 0.08
N ASN A 56 4.53 -3.40 -0.14
CA ASN A 56 5.33 -4.51 -0.64
C ASN A 56 4.59 -5.23 -1.78
N THR A 57 5.20 -6.25 -2.37
CA THR A 57 4.54 -7.10 -3.38
C THR A 57 4.64 -8.57 -3.02
N ASP A 58 3.78 -9.37 -3.65
CA ASP A 58 3.90 -10.82 -3.74
C ASP A 58 3.93 -11.25 -5.22
N PRO A 59 5.05 -11.80 -5.73
CA PRO A 59 6.31 -12.03 -5.02
C PRO A 59 6.99 -10.73 -4.57
N THR A 60 7.86 -10.84 -3.56
CA THR A 60 8.61 -9.69 -3.01
C THR A 60 9.47 -9.01 -4.09
N PRO A 61 9.88 -7.76 -3.90
CA PRO A 61 10.83 -7.11 -4.80
C PRO A 61 12.08 -7.95 -5.05
N GLY A 62 12.44 -8.10 -6.32
CA GLY A 62 13.47 -9.05 -6.73
C GLY A 62 13.48 -9.27 -8.24
N SER A 63 14.36 -10.17 -8.69
CA SER A 63 14.42 -10.62 -10.08
C SER A 63 14.15 -12.11 -10.16
N TYR A 64 13.21 -12.48 -11.03
CA TYR A 64 12.69 -13.82 -11.19
C TYR A 64 12.83 -14.26 -12.64
N THR A 65 13.35 -15.46 -12.88
CA THR A 65 13.50 -16.01 -14.23
C THR A 65 12.35 -16.97 -14.51
N HIS A 66 11.66 -16.75 -15.63
CA HIS A 66 10.52 -17.55 -16.05
C HIS A 66 10.71 -18.03 -17.49
N PRO A 67 10.17 -19.20 -17.87
CA PRO A 67 10.17 -19.63 -19.25
C PRO A 67 9.27 -18.73 -20.10
N GLU A 68 9.59 -18.63 -21.40
CA GLU A 68 8.72 -17.98 -22.38
C GLU A 68 7.27 -18.51 -22.31
N GLY A 69 6.30 -17.61 -22.41
CA GLY A 69 4.87 -17.91 -22.33
C GLY A 69 4.33 -18.13 -20.91
N ALA A 70 5.19 -18.15 -19.88
CA ALA A 70 4.73 -18.22 -18.49
C ALA A 70 3.85 -17.02 -18.15
N SER A 71 2.69 -17.26 -17.51
CA SER A 71 1.85 -16.19 -16.97
C SER A 71 2.15 -16.02 -15.49
N VAL A 72 2.64 -14.83 -15.12
CA VAL A 72 3.08 -14.50 -13.77
C VAL A 72 2.19 -13.41 -13.20
N THR A 73 1.58 -13.68 -12.05
CA THR A 73 0.74 -12.73 -11.31
C THR A 73 1.55 -12.10 -10.19
N VAL A 74 1.45 -10.77 -10.07
CA VAL A 74 2.08 -9.99 -9.00
C VAL A 74 1.00 -9.16 -8.29
N THR A 75 0.96 -9.25 -6.97
CA THR A 75 0.01 -8.52 -6.12
C THR A 75 0.72 -7.42 -5.38
N ALA A 76 0.19 -6.19 -5.40
CA ALA A 76 0.66 -5.10 -4.57
C ALA A 76 -0.09 -5.13 -3.24
N ILE A 77 0.66 -5.02 -2.15
CA ILE A 77 0.18 -5.13 -0.78
C ILE A 77 0.55 -3.83 -0.06
N PRO A 78 -0.40 -2.89 0.10
CA PRO A 78 -0.15 -1.63 0.80
C PRO A 78 0.14 -1.87 2.29
N ASN A 79 1.04 -1.07 2.86
CA ASN A 79 1.23 -1.01 4.30
C ASN A 79 0.09 -0.22 4.95
N ASN A 80 -0.05 -0.32 6.28
CA ASN A 80 -1.01 0.51 7.01
C ASN A 80 -0.76 2.01 6.77
N GLY A 81 -1.84 2.78 6.57
CA GLY A 81 -1.75 4.20 6.22
C GLY A 81 -1.39 4.48 4.77
N TYR A 82 -1.37 3.46 3.89
CA TYR A 82 -1.15 3.61 2.46
C TYR A 82 -2.22 2.87 1.65
N LYS A 83 -2.35 3.26 0.39
CA LYS A 83 -3.10 2.53 -0.63
C LYS A 83 -2.24 2.25 -1.85
N PHE A 84 -2.58 1.18 -2.56
CA PHE A 84 -2.05 0.96 -3.91
C PHE A 84 -2.59 2.05 -4.82
N ASP A 85 -1.71 2.65 -5.62
CA ASP A 85 -2.07 3.68 -6.58
C ASP A 85 -2.10 3.10 -7.99
N HIS A 86 -0.95 2.62 -8.48
CA HIS A 86 -0.84 1.98 -9.79
C HIS A 86 0.44 1.14 -9.93
N TRP A 87 0.51 0.36 -11.00
CA TRP A 87 1.72 -0.28 -11.50
C TRP A 87 2.31 0.54 -12.64
N ILE A 88 3.64 0.58 -12.74
CA ILE A 88 4.36 0.87 -13.98
C ILE A 88 4.97 -0.43 -14.49
N ILE A 89 4.52 -0.88 -15.67
CA ILE A 89 4.98 -2.09 -16.33
C ILE A 89 5.69 -1.69 -17.61
N ASN A 90 7.03 -1.77 -17.64
CA ASN A 90 7.85 -1.31 -18.77
C ASN A 90 7.49 0.11 -19.25
N GLY A 91 7.21 1.03 -18.31
CA GLY A 91 6.83 2.41 -18.60
C GLY A 91 5.33 2.64 -18.89
N ILE A 92 4.51 1.60 -18.85
CA ILE A 92 3.05 1.69 -19.06
C ILE A 92 2.33 1.61 -17.72
N THR A 93 1.44 2.56 -17.46
CA THR A 93 0.59 2.58 -16.27
C THR A 93 -0.52 1.53 -16.34
N ARG A 94 -0.74 0.81 -15.24
CA ARG A 94 -1.89 -0.08 -15.02
C ARG A 94 -2.45 0.07 -13.62
N THR A 95 -3.76 -0.01 -13.49
CA THR A 95 -4.45 0.19 -12.20
C THR A 95 -5.04 -1.08 -11.63
N GLU A 96 -5.02 -2.19 -12.36
CA GLU A 96 -5.47 -3.49 -11.85
C GLU A 96 -4.49 -4.04 -10.80
N ASN A 97 -5.03 -4.48 -9.66
CA ASN A 97 -4.28 -5.15 -8.62
C ASN A 97 -5.09 -6.36 -8.12
N PRO A 98 -4.58 -7.60 -8.24
CA PRO A 98 -3.28 -7.98 -8.80
C PRO A 98 -3.15 -7.73 -10.31
N THR A 99 -1.91 -7.70 -10.82
CA THR A 99 -1.60 -7.63 -12.26
C THR A 99 -0.98 -8.95 -12.73
N THR A 100 -1.21 -9.32 -13.98
CA THR A 100 -0.58 -10.50 -14.61
C THR A 100 0.19 -10.09 -15.86
N VAL A 101 1.37 -10.69 -16.04
CA VAL A 101 2.19 -10.55 -17.25
C VAL A 101 2.47 -11.93 -17.85
N THR A 102 2.34 -12.03 -19.17
CA THR A 102 2.80 -13.21 -19.92
C THR A 102 4.22 -12.94 -20.41
N MET A 103 5.15 -13.82 -20.07
CA MET A 103 6.57 -13.64 -20.29
C MET A 103 6.93 -13.88 -21.76
N ASP A 104 6.87 -12.83 -22.58
CA ASP A 104 7.32 -12.80 -23.99
C ASP A 104 8.62 -11.99 -24.18
N LYS A 105 9.07 -11.33 -23.11
CA LYS A 105 10.30 -10.54 -22.99
C LYS A 105 10.59 -10.27 -21.52
N ASN A 106 11.67 -9.55 -21.25
CA ASN A 106 11.93 -9.06 -19.90
C ASN A 106 10.91 -7.99 -19.50
N TYR A 107 10.43 -8.06 -18.26
CA TYR A 107 9.50 -7.11 -17.68
C TYR A 107 10.06 -6.49 -16.41
N THR A 108 9.87 -5.18 -16.28
CA THR A 108 10.05 -4.45 -15.03
C THR A 108 8.69 -3.95 -14.55
N LEU A 109 8.29 -4.40 -13.37
CA LEU A 109 7.06 -4.01 -12.67
C LEU A 109 7.46 -3.18 -11.47
N THR A 110 6.90 -1.98 -11.34
CA THR A 110 7.05 -1.15 -10.14
C THR A 110 5.67 -0.82 -9.59
N ALA A 111 5.37 -1.26 -8.37
CA ALA A 111 4.15 -0.87 -7.67
C ALA A 111 4.35 0.47 -6.96
N TYR A 112 3.42 1.38 -7.19
CA TYR A 112 3.36 2.69 -6.56
C TYR A 112 2.28 2.70 -5.48
N PHE A 113 2.64 3.25 -4.33
CA PHE A 113 1.75 3.43 -3.20
C PHE A 113 1.65 4.91 -2.85
N THR A 114 0.49 5.32 -2.34
CA THR A 114 0.25 6.69 -1.86
C THR A 114 -0.23 6.64 -0.42
N ALA A 115 0.29 7.54 0.42
CA ALA A 115 -0.17 7.67 1.80
C ALA A 115 -1.65 8.05 1.83
N LEU A 116 -2.40 7.43 2.74
CA LEU A 116 -3.75 7.87 3.07
C LEU A 116 -3.64 9.15 3.92
N PRO A 117 -4.63 10.07 3.82
CA PRO A 117 -4.70 11.17 4.76
C PRO A 117 -4.80 10.61 6.18
N PRO A 118 -4.18 11.27 7.17
CA PRO A 118 -4.33 10.85 8.55
C PRO A 118 -5.81 10.95 8.96
N PRO A 119 -6.29 10.08 9.86
CA PRO A 119 -7.64 10.18 10.38
C PRO A 119 -7.87 11.54 11.04
N GLU A 120 -9.12 12.02 10.99
CA GLU A 120 -9.54 13.29 11.56
C GLU A 120 -10.67 13.05 12.57
N HIS A 121 -10.70 13.91 13.59
CA HIS A 121 -11.76 14.02 14.58
C HIS A 121 -12.30 15.43 14.63
N VAL A 122 -13.55 15.55 15.06
CA VAL A 122 -14.28 16.81 15.03
C VAL A 122 -14.40 17.38 16.44
N LEU A 123 -13.94 18.62 16.63
CA LEU A 123 -14.24 19.43 17.81
C LEU A 123 -15.42 20.35 17.51
N THR A 124 -16.52 20.17 18.24
CA THR A 124 -17.69 21.06 18.18
C THR A 124 -17.64 22.01 19.37
N ILE A 125 -17.63 23.31 19.10
CA ILE A 125 -17.52 24.37 20.10
C ILE A 125 -18.84 25.13 20.18
N ALA A 126 -19.36 25.27 21.39
CA ALA A 126 -20.54 26.07 21.71
C ALA A 126 -20.27 26.99 22.92
N THR A 127 -21.15 27.97 23.12
CA THR A 127 -21.12 28.84 24.29
C THR A 127 -22.52 29.11 24.82
N THR A 128 -22.63 29.39 26.11
CA THR A 128 -23.79 30.09 26.65
C THR A 128 -23.73 31.59 26.30
N ILE A 129 -24.80 32.31 26.65
CA ILE A 129 -24.77 33.77 26.66
C ILE A 129 -23.67 34.29 27.59
N GLY A 130 -23.12 35.47 27.29
CA GLY A 130 -22.14 36.15 28.14
C GLY A 130 -20.69 36.07 27.67
N GLY A 131 -20.45 35.53 26.48
CA GLY A 131 -19.13 35.51 25.87
C GLY A 131 -19.05 34.69 24.60
N THR A 132 -17.84 34.60 24.07
CA THR A 132 -17.50 33.80 22.89
C THR A 132 -16.25 32.96 23.16
N THR A 133 -15.81 32.19 22.17
CA THR A 133 -14.57 31.44 22.21
C THR A 133 -13.63 31.89 21.10
N THR A 134 -12.35 31.57 21.23
CA THR A 134 -11.38 31.59 20.14
C THR A 134 -10.79 30.18 20.00
N PRO A 135 -11.02 29.48 18.88
CA PRO A 135 -11.85 29.87 17.73
C PRO A 135 -13.34 30.02 18.12
N SER A 136 -14.11 30.73 17.29
CA SER A 136 -15.54 30.99 17.53
C SER A 136 -16.36 29.69 17.63
N PRO A 137 -17.59 29.72 18.16
CA PRO A 137 -18.47 28.56 18.10
C PRO A 137 -18.62 28.01 16.68
N GLY A 138 -18.56 26.69 16.54
CA GLY A 138 -18.50 26.03 15.24
C GLY A 138 -17.94 24.61 15.32
N THR A 139 -17.70 24.03 14.16
CA THR A 139 -17.22 22.65 14.01
C THR A 139 -15.87 22.68 13.31
N TYR A 140 -14.87 22.07 13.94
CA TYR A 140 -13.47 22.12 13.51
C TYR A 140 -12.91 20.70 13.35
N PRO A 141 -12.56 20.26 12.14
CA PRO A 141 -11.82 19.02 11.95
C PRO A 141 -10.37 19.21 12.39
N HIS A 142 -9.85 18.20 13.10
CA HIS A 142 -8.47 18.14 13.56
C HIS A 142 -7.91 16.76 13.24
N VAL A 143 -6.63 16.72 12.87
CA VAL A 143 -5.91 15.45 12.70
C VAL A 143 -5.87 14.70 14.04
N GLU A 144 -6.07 13.38 14.01
CA GLU A 144 -6.03 12.51 15.18
C GLU A 144 -4.73 12.72 15.99
N ASN A 145 -4.84 12.65 17.31
CA ASN A 145 -3.76 12.83 18.29
C ASN A 145 -3.12 14.22 18.31
N THR A 146 -3.73 15.23 17.66
CA THR A 146 -3.33 16.63 17.83
C THR A 146 -4.02 17.25 19.05
N THR A 147 -3.50 18.38 19.54
CA THR A 147 -4.15 19.14 20.62
C THR A 147 -4.78 20.41 20.05
N ALA A 148 -6.08 20.60 20.29
CA ALA A 148 -6.79 21.84 20.01
C ALA A 148 -6.84 22.71 21.28
N THR A 149 -6.45 23.97 21.17
CA THR A 149 -6.55 24.94 22.28
C THR A 149 -7.73 25.87 22.03
N VAL A 150 -8.61 26.01 23.02
CA VAL A 150 -9.77 26.90 22.97
C VAL A 150 -9.74 27.86 24.16
N THR A 151 -9.89 29.15 23.87
CA THR A 151 -9.93 30.22 24.88
C THR A 151 -11.34 30.76 25.00
N ALA A 152 -11.89 30.85 26.21
CA ALA A 152 -13.13 31.56 26.48
C ALA A 152 -12.84 33.05 26.62
N VAL A 153 -13.64 33.86 25.97
CA VAL A 153 -13.54 35.32 25.96
C VAL A 153 -14.88 35.88 26.45
N PRO A 154 -14.98 36.22 27.75
CA PRO A 154 -16.20 36.80 28.31
C PRO A 154 -16.51 38.16 27.70
N ASP A 155 -17.80 38.44 27.51
CA ASP A 155 -18.28 39.78 27.18
C ASP A 155 -18.20 40.70 28.41
N SER A 156 -18.32 42.02 28.20
CA SER A 156 -18.34 42.97 29.31
C SER A 156 -19.50 42.68 30.28
N GLY A 157 -19.18 42.60 31.58
CA GLY A 157 -20.16 42.27 32.63
C GLY A 157 -20.34 40.77 32.85
N PHE A 158 -19.50 39.92 32.24
CA PHE A 158 -19.48 38.48 32.46
C PHE A 158 -18.08 37.98 32.80
N ASN A 159 -18.02 36.84 33.51
CA ASN A 159 -16.82 36.06 33.74
C ASN A 159 -16.94 34.70 33.05
N PHE A 160 -15.80 34.14 32.68
CA PHE A 160 -15.72 32.72 32.35
C PHE A 160 -15.96 31.91 33.63
N ASP A 161 -16.93 31.00 33.59
CA ASP A 161 -17.26 30.14 34.73
C ASP A 161 -16.56 28.79 34.62
N HIS A 162 -16.89 28.00 33.59
CA HIS A 162 -16.26 26.70 33.33
C HIS A 162 -16.48 26.24 31.87
N TRP A 163 -15.77 25.19 31.48
CA TRP A 163 -16.04 24.41 30.27
C TRP A 163 -16.77 23.12 30.64
N ILE A 164 -17.63 22.65 29.73
CA ILE A 164 -18.07 21.26 29.67
C ILE A 164 -17.46 20.63 28.42
N LEU A 165 -16.56 19.66 28.60
CA LEU A 165 -15.99 18.83 27.56
C LEU A 165 -16.54 17.42 27.73
N ASP A 166 -17.37 16.96 26.78
CA ASP A 166 -18.04 15.65 26.80
C ASP A 166 -18.73 15.30 28.11
N GLY A 167 -19.35 16.31 28.74
CA GLY A 167 -20.06 16.17 30.02
C GLY A 167 -19.18 16.28 31.26
N ALA A 168 -17.86 16.44 31.13
CA ALA A 168 -16.94 16.68 32.23
C ALA A 168 -16.62 18.18 32.38
N THR A 169 -16.49 18.66 33.63
CA THR A 169 -16.25 20.06 33.95
C THR A 169 -14.76 20.39 34.05
N TYR A 170 -14.35 21.50 33.42
CA TYR A 170 -12.99 22.04 33.48
C TYR A 170 -13.00 23.54 33.76
N THR A 171 -12.06 24.03 34.56
CA THR A 171 -12.02 25.44 34.99
C THR A 171 -10.81 26.23 34.48
N SER A 172 -9.86 25.57 33.82
CA SER A 172 -8.73 26.27 33.19
C SER A 172 -9.16 26.97 31.91
N ASN A 173 -8.74 28.22 31.74
CA ASN A 173 -8.91 28.98 30.52
C ASN A 173 -7.54 29.55 30.09
N PRO A 174 -6.98 29.15 28.93
CA PRO A 174 -7.57 28.27 27.91
C PRO A 174 -7.66 26.78 28.32
N ILE A 175 -8.47 26.01 27.57
CA ILE A 175 -8.52 24.54 27.64
C ILE A 175 -7.78 23.92 26.45
N ASN A 176 -7.11 22.79 26.70
CA ASN A 176 -6.48 21.96 25.69
C ASN A 176 -7.25 20.64 25.55
N VAL A 177 -7.69 20.30 24.34
CA VAL A 177 -8.43 19.08 24.00
C VAL A 177 -7.52 18.19 23.15
N LEU A 178 -7.25 16.98 23.60
CA LEU A 178 -6.59 15.97 22.77
C LEU A 178 -7.62 15.42 21.78
N MET A 179 -7.33 15.46 20.49
CA MET A 179 -8.26 15.01 19.44
C MET A 179 -8.04 13.52 19.14
N ASP A 180 -8.43 12.66 20.08
CA ASP A 180 -8.40 11.19 19.95
C ASP A 180 -9.78 10.59 19.59
N THR A 181 -10.83 11.40 19.68
CA THR A 181 -12.19 11.12 19.25
C THR A 181 -12.88 12.44 18.89
N ASP A 182 -14.10 12.37 18.36
CA ASP A 182 -14.95 13.56 18.27
C ASP A 182 -15.29 14.08 19.68
N HIS A 183 -15.26 15.40 19.84
CA HIS A 183 -15.47 16.08 21.12
C HIS A 183 -16.51 17.18 21.00
N SER A 184 -17.29 17.36 22.06
CA SER A 184 -18.19 18.49 22.25
C SER A 184 -17.72 19.35 23.42
N LEU A 185 -17.41 20.61 23.14
CA LEU A 185 -16.93 21.60 24.10
C LEU A 185 -17.91 22.76 24.21
N THR A 186 -18.39 23.06 25.41
CA THR A 186 -19.24 24.23 25.68
C THR A 186 -18.61 25.14 26.73
N ALA A 187 -18.45 26.43 26.43
CA ALA A 187 -18.05 27.44 27.42
C ALA A 187 -19.28 28.00 28.15
N TYR A 188 -19.21 28.07 29.47
CA TYR A 188 -20.21 28.69 30.32
C TYR A 188 -19.69 30.00 30.89
N PHE A 189 -20.54 31.02 30.87
CA PHE A 189 -20.26 32.35 31.41
C PHE A 189 -21.31 32.71 32.47
N SER A 190 -20.90 33.51 33.45
CA SER A 190 -21.76 34.02 34.52
C SER A 190 -21.63 35.54 34.63
N GLU A 191 -22.71 36.24 34.97
CA GLU A 191 -22.69 37.69 35.17
C GLU A 191 -21.73 38.08 36.30
N GLU A 192 -21.03 39.20 36.14
CA GLU A 192 -20.26 39.83 37.21
C GLU A 192 -21.20 40.23 38.36
N ALA A 193 -20.79 39.96 39.60
CA ALA A 193 -21.54 40.45 40.75
C ALA A 193 -21.59 41.99 40.73
N PRO A 194 -22.75 42.61 41.00
CA PRO A 194 -22.83 44.06 41.06
C PRO A 194 -21.84 44.59 42.12
N PRO A 195 -21.19 45.74 41.87
CA PRO A 195 -20.25 46.31 42.83
C PRO A 195 -20.95 46.50 44.18
N PRO A 196 -20.26 46.21 45.30
CA PRO A 196 -20.85 46.36 46.63
C PRO A 196 -21.36 47.79 46.81
N GLN A 197 -22.66 47.95 47.10
CA GLN A 197 -23.21 49.25 47.45
C GLN A 197 -22.79 49.60 48.87
N TYR A 198 -21.87 50.55 49.02
CA TYR A 198 -21.55 51.15 50.31
C TYR A 198 -22.55 52.27 50.58
N SER A 199 -23.44 52.08 51.55
CA SER A 199 -24.22 53.16 52.13
C SER A 199 -23.32 53.98 53.06
N ILE A 200 -23.27 55.31 52.83
CA ILE A 200 -22.54 56.29 53.65
C ILE A 200 -23.36 56.66 54.88
#